data_AF-U4QX70-F1
#
_entry.id   AF-U4QX70-F1
#
_cell.length_a   1.000
_cell.length_b   1.000
_cell.length_c   1.000
_cell.angle_alpha   90.00
_cell.angle_beta   90.00
_cell.angle_gamma   90.00
#
_symmetry.space_group_name_H-M   'P 1'
#
loop_
_entity.id
_entity.type
_entity.pdbx_description
1 polymer ?
#
loop_
_entity_poly.entity_id
_entity_poly.type
_entity_poly.pdbx_seq_one_letter_code
_entity_poly.pdbx_strand_id
1 'polypeptide(L)'
;MNKTLNDFTLMIYAEKTAQRFGITLPEIKLLLKYINKAIPRTIRIDNGEFQMWIDKYYIAYSRYDQEEVHYVYLTKTHIREERVSYRKARKERKNQVCLPNTIKSNFIKALCYMRQTKLGYYLDKDFFEIG
;
A
#
# COMPACT_ATOMS: atom_id res chain seq x y z
N MET A 1 -14.89 -2.38 13.97
CA MET A 1 -14.78 -1.14 13.17
C MET A 1 -13.51 -1.17 12.33
N ASN A 2 -13.63 -1.23 11.00
CA ASN A 2 -12.52 -0.97 10.07
C ASN A 2 -12.21 0.53 10.14
N LYS A 3 -11.25 0.90 10.98
CA LYS A 3 -10.71 2.26 10.99
C LYS A 3 -9.65 2.32 9.89
N THR A 4 -10.03 2.52 8.63
CA THR A 4 -9.06 2.98 7.62
C THR A 4 -8.71 4.43 7.90
N LEU A 5 -7.70 4.98 7.23
CA LEU A 5 -7.53 6.44 7.24
C LEU A 5 -8.76 7.06 6.56
N ASN A 6 -9.14 8.27 6.99
CA ASN A 6 -10.07 9.07 6.21
C ASN A 6 -9.35 9.59 4.95
N ASP A 7 -10.13 9.96 3.94
CA ASP A 7 -9.65 10.42 2.65
C ASP A 7 -8.60 11.52 2.76
N PHE A 8 -8.85 12.53 3.59
CA PHE A 8 -7.93 13.64 3.81
C PHE A 8 -6.56 13.18 4.34
N THR A 9 -6.58 12.32 5.36
CA THR A 9 -5.35 11.79 5.98
C THR A 9 -4.60 10.87 5.03
N LEU A 10 -5.33 10.06 4.25
CA LEU A 10 -4.74 9.23 3.21
C LEU A 10 -4.00 10.09 2.17
N MET A 11 -4.62 11.19 1.73
CA MET A 11 -4.01 12.10 0.76
C MET A 11 -2.76 12.80 1.32
N ILE A 12 -2.76 13.21 2.59
CA ILE A 12 -1.54 13.77 3.23
C ILE A 12 -0.39 12.76 3.18
N TYR A 13 -0.63 11.51 3.54
CA TYR A 13 0.45 10.51 3.52
C TYR A 13 0.86 10.13 2.10
N ALA A 14 -0.08 10.12 1.15
CA ALA A 14 0.24 9.93 -0.26
C ALA A 14 1.14 11.07 -0.77
N GLU A 15 0.81 12.31 -0.46
CA GLU A 15 1.59 13.48 -0.85
C GLU A 15 2.99 13.48 -0.23
N LYS A 16 3.09 13.22 1.08
CA LYS A 16 4.40 13.09 1.75
C LYS A 16 5.27 11.98 1.14
N THR A 17 4.66 10.84 0.79
CA THR A 17 5.38 9.74 0.12
C THR A 17 5.87 10.16 -1.25
N ALA A 18 5.01 10.83 -2.03
CA ALA A 18 5.36 11.31 -3.36
C ALA A 18 6.47 12.37 -3.33
N GLN A 19 6.38 13.32 -2.39
CA GLN A 19 7.41 14.36 -2.16
C GLN A 19 8.77 13.74 -1.83
N ARG A 20 8.83 12.71 -0.97
CA ARG A 20 10.08 12.04 -0.60
C ARG A 20 10.81 11.46 -1.81
N PHE A 21 10.06 11.00 -2.82
CA PHE A 21 10.62 10.36 -4.01
C PHE A 21 10.61 11.26 -5.25
N GLY A 22 10.20 12.53 -5.14
CA GLY A 22 10.08 13.42 -6.30
C GLY A 22 9.05 12.94 -7.32
N ILE A 23 7.97 12.28 -6.88
CA ILE A 23 6.84 11.86 -7.72
C ILE A 23 5.80 12.98 -7.72
N THR A 24 5.34 13.38 -8.90
CA THR A 24 4.24 14.35 -9.03
C THR A 24 2.90 13.65 -8.94
N LEU A 25 2.08 14.00 -7.94
CA LEU A 25 0.73 13.48 -7.83
C LEU A 25 -0.24 14.20 -8.79
N PRO A 26 -1.21 13.47 -9.38
CA PRO A 26 -2.40 14.07 -9.96
C PRO A 26 -3.20 14.89 -8.94
N GLU A 27 -4.13 15.70 -9.43
CA GLU A 27 -5.04 16.47 -8.57
C GLU A 27 -5.76 15.57 -7.56
N ILE A 28 -5.81 16.01 -6.29
CA ILE A 28 -6.44 15.26 -5.19
C ILE A 28 -7.89 14.86 -5.53
N LYS A 29 -8.66 15.75 -6.16
CA LYS A 29 -10.04 15.46 -6.59
C LYS A 29 -10.10 14.27 -7.55
N LEU A 30 -9.14 14.16 -8.47
CA LEU A 30 -9.04 13.05 -9.40
C LEU A 30 -8.67 11.75 -8.66
N LEU A 31 -7.70 11.81 -7.75
CA LEU A 31 -7.30 10.65 -6.93
C LEU A 31 -8.48 10.09 -6.13
N LEU A 32 -9.19 10.95 -5.40
CA LEU A 32 -10.35 10.56 -4.61
C LEU A 32 -11.48 9.97 -5.47
N LYS A 33 -11.69 10.49 -6.68
CA LYS A 33 -12.68 9.94 -7.63
C LYS A 33 -12.38 8.49 -8.02
N TYR A 34 -11.11 8.06 -8.08
CA TYR A 34 -10.75 6.68 -8.41
C TYR A 34 -10.78 5.76 -7.19
N ILE A 35 -10.33 6.27 -6.05
CA ILE A 35 -10.21 5.51 -4.79
C ILE A 35 -11.60 5.22 -4.18
N ASN A 36 -12.54 6.16 -4.29
CA ASN A 36 -13.89 6.03 -3.71
C ASN A 36 -14.89 5.30 -4.60
N LYS A 37 -14.45 4.70 -5.70
CA LYS A 37 -15.32 3.83 -6.51
C LYS A 37 -15.73 2.59 -5.72
N ALA A 38 -16.91 2.05 -6.04
CA ALA A 38 -17.41 0.79 -5.47
C ALA A 38 -16.39 -0.34 -5.63
N ILE A 39 -15.70 -0.37 -6.77
CA ILE A 39 -14.48 -1.16 -7.00
C ILE A 39 -13.33 -0.16 -7.07
N PRO A 40 -12.55 0.01 -5.98
CA PRO A 40 -11.41 0.91 -5.95
C PRO A 40 -10.44 0.52 -7.06
N ARG A 41 -9.90 1.53 -7.75
CA ARG A 41 -8.77 1.32 -8.64
C ARG A 41 -7.53 1.87 -7.96
N THR A 42 -6.56 0.98 -7.76
CA THR A 42 -5.21 1.40 -7.44
C THR A 42 -4.71 2.35 -8.52
N ILE A 43 -4.19 3.48 -8.08
CA ILE A 43 -3.55 4.48 -8.93
C ILE A 43 -2.05 4.22 -8.86
N ARG A 44 -1.41 4.00 -10.01
CA ARG A 44 0.04 3.84 -10.14
C ARG A 44 0.61 5.11 -10.76
N ILE A 45 1.66 5.66 -10.14
CA ILE A 45 2.33 6.90 -10.57
C ILE A 45 3.83 6.67 -10.40
N ASP A 46 4.65 7.22 -11.29
CA ASP A 46 6.10 7.04 -11.27
C ASP A 46 6.84 8.26 -11.83
N ASN A 47 8.16 8.30 -11.62
CA ASN A 47 9.06 9.34 -12.15
C ASN A 47 10.27 8.75 -12.90
N GLY A 48 10.15 7.52 -13.38
CA GLY A 48 11.24 6.80 -14.06
C GLY A 48 12.27 6.13 -13.14
N GLU A 49 12.38 6.53 -11.87
CA GLU A 49 13.24 5.85 -10.88
C GLU A 49 12.41 5.11 -9.83
N PHE A 50 11.36 5.75 -9.33
CA PHE A 50 10.45 5.21 -8.33
C PHE A 50 9.06 5.08 -8.91
N GLN A 51 8.33 4.08 -8.43
CA GLN A 51 6.91 3.92 -8.66
C GLN A 51 6.16 3.83 -7.33
N MET A 52 4.94 4.36 -7.34
CA MET A 52 4.08 4.46 -6.18
C MET A 52 2.67 3.98 -6.53
N TRP A 53 2.04 3.28 -5.60
CA TRP A 53 0.66 2.83 -5.67
C TRP A 53 -0.17 3.42 -4.55
N ILE A 54 -1.34 3.95 -4.90
CA ILE A 54 -2.30 4.53 -3.96
C ILE A 54 -3.64 3.84 -4.12
N ASP A 55 -4.18 3.35 -3.00
CA ASP A 55 -5.51 2.77 -2.88
C ASP A 55 -6.12 3.16 -1.53
N LYS A 56 -7.44 2.99 -1.35
CA LYS A 56 -8.08 3.22 -0.03
C LYS A 56 -7.56 2.28 1.05
N TYR A 57 -6.95 1.17 0.66
CA TYR A 57 -6.48 0.14 1.58
C TYR A 57 -4.97 0.07 1.74
N TYR A 58 -4.18 0.79 0.93
CA TYR A 58 -2.72 0.83 1.06
C TYR A 58 -2.09 2.01 0.29
N ILE A 59 -0.89 2.40 0.74
CA ILE A 59 0.05 3.21 -0.02
C ILE A 59 1.37 2.44 -0.02
N ALA A 60 1.93 2.22 -1.21
CA ALA A 60 3.19 1.51 -1.36
C ALA A 60 4.08 2.17 -2.42
N TYR A 61 5.36 1.86 -2.39
CA TYR A 61 6.33 2.27 -3.40
C TYR A 61 7.36 1.18 -3.65
N SER A 62 8.05 1.29 -4.79
CA SER A 62 9.27 0.54 -5.08
C SER A 62 10.21 1.40 -5.93
N ARG A 63 11.49 1.08 -5.91
CA ARG A 63 12.44 1.56 -6.92
C ARG A 63 12.41 0.60 -8.12
N TYR A 64 12.63 1.08 -9.33
CA TYR A 64 12.57 0.23 -10.54
C TYR A 64 13.72 -0.78 -10.64
N ASP A 65 14.86 -0.49 -10.02
CA ASP A 65 16.03 -1.38 -9.97
C ASP A 65 15.96 -2.38 -8.79
N GLN A 66 14.87 -2.38 -8.03
CA GLN A 66 14.65 -3.26 -6.88
C GLN A 66 13.36 -4.06 -7.04
N GLU A 67 13.40 -5.33 -6.65
CA GLU A 67 12.22 -6.20 -6.62
C GLU A 67 11.32 -5.97 -5.38
N GLU A 68 11.73 -5.07 -4.48
CA GLU A 68 11.09 -4.88 -3.19
C GLU A 68 9.98 -3.85 -3.23
N VAL A 69 8.81 -4.20 -2.65
CA VAL A 69 7.69 -3.28 -2.44
C VAL A 69 7.62 -2.92 -0.97
N HIS A 70 7.65 -1.62 -0.68
CA HIS A 70 7.57 -1.07 0.66
C HIS A 70 6.19 -0.45 0.88
N TYR A 71 5.53 -0.83 1.98
CA TYR A 71 4.22 -0.32 2.35
C TYR A 71 4.35 0.79 3.38
N VAL A 72 3.91 1.99 3.02
CA VAL A 72 3.86 3.15 3.93
C VAL A 72 2.54 3.19 4.69
N TYR A 73 1.46 2.75 4.05
CA TYR A 73 0.15 2.58 4.66
C TYR A 73 -0.42 1.22 4.22
N LEU A 74 -1.06 0.50 5.14
CA LEU A 74 -1.58 -0.83 4.86
C LEU A 74 -2.74 -1.20 5.78
N THR A 75 -3.80 -1.82 5.24
CA THR A 75 -4.96 -2.28 6.02
C THR A 75 -5.07 -3.81 6.05
N LYS A 76 -5.85 -4.34 7.01
CA LYS A 76 -6.19 -5.77 7.05
C LYS A 76 -6.93 -6.25 5.79
N THR A 77 -7.67 -5.35 5.13
CA THR A 77 -8.41 -5.67 3.90
C THR A 77 -7.45 -6.01 2.78
N HIS A 78 -6.50 -5.11 2.47
CA HIS A 78 -5.51 -5.38 1.43
C HIS A 78 -4.67 -6.63 1.71
N ILE A 79 -4.22 -6.81 2.96
CA ILE A 79 -3.47 -8.03 3.36
C ILE A 79 -4.27 -9.32 3.08
N ARG A 80 -5.58 -9.31 3.35
CA ARG A 80 -6.44 -10.47 3.09
C ARG A 80 -6.64 -10.70 1.60
N GLU A 81 -6.92 -9.64 0.84
CA GLU A 81 -7.11 -9.68 -0.61
C GLU A 81 -5.88 -10.24 -1.32
N GLU A 82 -4.69 -9.72 -0.98
CA GLU A 82 -3.42 -10.19 -1.53
C GLU A 82 -3.15 -11.67 -1.20
N ARG A 83 -3.33 -12.06 0.07
CA ARG A 83 -3.17 -13.47 0.47
C ARG A 83 -4.13 -14.40 -0.27
N VAL A 84 -5.38 -13.97 -0.50
CA VAL A 84 -6.37 -14.75 -1.27
C VAL A 84 -5.97 -14.82 -2.74
N SER A 85 -5.56 -13.69 -3.33
CA SER A 85 -5.10 -13.59 -4.72
C SER A 85 -3.93 -14.56 -4.98
N TYR A 86 -2.89 -14.50 -4.15
CA TYR A 86 -1.75 -15.40 -4.26
C TYR A 86 -2.10 -16.86 -4.01
N ARG A 87 -3.01 -17.16 -3.07
CA ARG A 87 -3.48 -18.55 -2.85
C ARG A 87 -4.22 -19.10 -4.07
N LYS A 88 -5.04 -18.29 -4.74
CA LYS A 88 -5.73 -18.66 -5.98
C LYS A 88 -4.73 -18.87 -7.13
N ALA A 89 -3.85 -17.89 -7.36
CA ALA A 89 -2.81 -17.98 -8.39
C ALA A 89 -1.91 -19.20 -8.20
N ARG A 90 -1.53 -19.51 -6.95
CA ARG A 90 -0.75 -20.71 -6.61
C ARG A 90 -1.48 -22.00 -7.01
N LYS A 91 -2.79 -22.07 -6.76
CA LYS A 91 -3.62 -23.23 -7.13
C LYS A 91 -3.72 -23.37 -8.66
N GLU A 92 -3.95 -22.28 -9.37
CA GLU A 92 -4.12 -22.26 -10.82
C GLU A 92 -2.82 -22.57 -11.57
N ARG A 93 -1.68 -22.08 -11.06
CA ARG A 93 -0.35 -22.23 -11.69
C ARG A 93 0.50 -23.34 -11.06
N LYS A 94 -0.12 -24.39 -10.52
CA LYS A 94 0.55 -25.59 -9.98
C LYS A 94 1.75 -25.27 -9.05
N ASN A 95 1.55 -24.38 -8.08
CA ASN A 95 2.57 -23.96 -7.10
C ASN A 95 3.72 -23.07 -7.59
N GLN A 96 3.70 -22.57 -8.83
CA GLN A 96 4.78 -21.72 -9.36
C GLN A 96 4.72 -20.25 -8.89
N VAL A 97 3.63 -19.82 -8.27
CA VAL A 97 3.46 -18.45 -7.75
C VAL A 97 3.36 -18.47 -6.23
N CYS A 98 4.21 -17.70 -5.58
CA CYS A 98 4.23 -17.52 -4.14
C CYS A 98 4.28 -16.04 -3.78
N LEU A 99 3.66 -15.67 -2.66
CA LEU A 99 3.78 -14.32 -2.12
C LEU A 99 5.27 -14.05 -1.81
N PRO A 100 5.86 -12.95 -2.32
CA PRO A 100 7.25 -12.60 -2.05
C PRO A 100 7.54 -12.52 -0.55
N ASN A 101 8.75 -12.91 -0.14
CA ASN A 101 9.12 -12.94 1.28
C ASN A 101 9.16 -11.54 1.90
N THR A 102 9.57 -10.53 1.12
CA THR A 102 9.53 -9.11 1.52
C THR A 102 8.12 -8.66 1.86
N ILE A 103 7.15 -8.96 0.98
CA ILE A 103 5.73 -8.65 1.21
C ILE A 103 5.18 -9.43 2.42
N LYS A 104 5.55 -10.71 2.58
CA LYS A 104 5.17 -11.49 3.78
C LYS A 104 5.66 -10.83 5.07
N SER A 105 6.92 -10.42 5.11
CA SER A 105 7.51 -9.75 6.27
C SER A 105 6.80 -8.42 6.58
N ASN A 106 6.51 -7.61 5.56
CA ASN A 106 5.72 -6.39 5.70
C ASN A 106 4.33 -6.67 6.27
N PHE A 107 3.65 -7.72 5.79
CA PHE A 107 2.33 -8.11 6.32
C PHE A 107 2.39 -8.58 7.77
N ILE A 108 3.44 -9.31 8.15
CA ILE A 108 3.63 -9.74 9.55
C ILE A 108 3.87 -8.52 10.44
N LYS A 109 4.78 -7.61 10.05
CA LYS A 109 5.05 -6.35 10.76
C LYS A 109 3.76 -5.55 10.97
N ALA A 110 3.00 -5.35 9.90
CA ALA A 110 1.75 -4.60 9.91
C ALA A 110 0.68 -5.26 10.80
N LEU A 111 0.50 -6.58 10.73
CA LEU A 111 -0.47 -7.29 11.56
C LEU A 111 -0.11 -7.27 13.04
N CYS A 112 1.18 -7.38 13.38
CA CYS A 112 1.68 -7.23 14.75
C CYS A 112 1.38 -5.83 15.29
N TYR A 113 1.70 -4.79 14.52
CA TYR A 113 1.40 -3.40 14.86
C TYR A 113 -0.09 -3.17 15.11
N MET A 114 -0.95 -3.61 14.19
CA MET A 114 -2.41 -3.48 14.32
C MET A 114 -2.96 -4.21 15.55
N ARG A 115 -2.36 -5.34 15.94
CA ARG A 115 -2.75 -6.10 17.12
C ARG A 115 -2.39 -5.35 18.41
N GLN A 116 -1.19 -4.78 18.46
CA GLN A 116 -0.67 -4.03 19.61
C GLN A 116 -1.42 -2.72 19.81
N THR A 117 -1.61 -1.95 18.75
CA THR A 117 -2.24 -0.62 18.79
C THR A 117 -3.77 -0.63 18.75
N LYS A 118 -4.37 -1.81 18.48
CA LYS A 118 -5.82 -1.98 18.21
C LYS A 118 -6.33 -1.17 17.00
N LEU A 119 -5.43 -0.68 16.15
CA LEU A 119 -5.79 0.01 14.91
C LEU A 119 -6.19 -0.98 13.80
N GLY A 120 -7.00 -0.48 12.86
CA GLY A 120 -7.40 -1.23 11.65
C GLY A 120 -6.36 -1.21 10.53
N TYR A 121 -5.28 -0.45 10.72
CA TYR A 121 -4.26 -0.17 9.74
C TYR A 121 -2.86 -0.12 10.36
N TYR A 122 -1.85 -0.24 9.52
CA TYR A 122 -0.45 0.05 9.76
C TYR A 122 -0.10 1.33 8.99
N LEU A 123 0.69 2.18 9.63
CA LEU A 123 1.30 3.35 9.04
C LEU A 123 2.77 3.32 9.44
N ASP A 124 3.66 3.37 8.45
CA ASP A 124 5.09 3.42 8.68
C ASP A 124 5.48 4.82 9.15
N LYS A 125 5.56 5.01 10.46
CA LYS A 125 5.90 6.32 11.04
C LYS A 125 7.35 6.67 10.81
N ASP A 126 8.24 5.68 10.90
CA ASP A 126 9.69 5.85 10.70
C ASP A 126 9.97 6.42 9.29
N PHE A 127 9.17 6.01 8.29
CA PHE A 127 9.23 6.57 6.93
C PHE A 127 8.97 8.10 6.88
N PHE A 128 8.20 8.65 7.82
CA PHE A 128 7.89 10.08 7.88
C PHE A 128 8.68 10.86 8.94
N GLU A 129 9.37 10.16 9.85
CA GLU A 129 10.18 10.77 10.92
C GLU A 129 11.64 11.00 10.51
N ILE A 130 12.13 10.30 9.49
CA ILE A 130 13.46 10.53 8.89
C ILE A 130 13.31 11.50 7.71
N GLY A 131 13.23 12.79 7.99
CA GLY A 131 13.12 13.87 6.99
C GLY A 131 13.80 15.14 7.48
#